data_AF-A0A921MN06-F1
#
_entry.id   AF-A0A921MN06-F1
#
_cell.length_a   1.000
_cell.length_b   1.000
_cell.length_c   1.000
_cell.angle_alpha   90.00
_cell.angle_beta   90.00
_cell.angle_gamma   90.00
#
_symmetry.space_group_name_H-M   'P 1'
#
loop_
_entity.id
_entity.type
_entity.pdbx_description
1 polymer ?
#
loop_
_entity_poly.entity_id
_entity_poly.type
_entity_poly.pdbx_seq_one_letter_code
_entity_poly.pdbx_strand_id
1 'polypeptide(L)'
;MEENQQQFLQCLRGALFRREAVRWPEGEAERDALLALAGEQHVLPLVLDRLIPAARAAGVDQGALRPLRQLLLQSAVGQTRRTGKLVELCGALEAEGLRPLLVKGLACRLLYPNPDLRPSSDEDLLARDGEMEAIHGVLTRMGMEAEEGGPPGQAQVVTYCDQESGLRIELHRRLFAEDAQAYGGMNRCFARAFERGVLLEGAGGPVWTMGPDDHLLYLICHSFKHFLHSGFGVRQVCDICLAAAAWGDRIAWDALFDALKPFRADCFARNLFAIGAEYLGFAGLWPEPMAAALAARGETDCLPLLEDLLTAGVYGSSSDVRLHSSRITLNAVAAEGEQRLGRSVLRTVFPSARELEGRYPYLKDKPWLLPGAWVQRLARYAGENRGRAGAARESVAIGERRVALLKKYGVIP
;
A
#
# COMPACT_ATOMS: atom_id res chain seq x y z
N MET A 1 -7.16 20.04 6.55
CA MET A 1 -6.65 19.06 7.54
C MET A 1 -7.23 19.28 8.93
N GLU A 2 -7.87 18.25 9.48
CA GLU A 2 -8.51 18.22 10.80
C GLU A 2 -7.50 18.15 11.96
N GLU A 3 -7.92 18.45 13.19
CA GLU A 3 -7.04 18.47 14.38
C GLU A 3 -6.51 17.07 14.74
N ASN A 4 -7.36 16.04 14.67
CA ASN A 4 -6.96 14.63 14.86
C ASN A 4 -5.87 14.19 13.87
N GLN A 5 -5.93 14.64 12.61
CA GLN A 5 -4.96 14.36 11.56
C GLN A 5 -3.62 15.04 11.86
N GLN A 6 -3.64 16.28 12.35
CA GLN A 6 -2.44 16.99 12.78
C GLN A 6 -1.76 16.27 13.95
N GLN A 7 -2.53 15.86 14.95
CA GLN A 7 -2.01 15.11 16.10
C GLN A 7 -1.47 13.73 15.68
N PHE A 8 -2.15 13.05 14.76
CA PHE A 8 -1.67 11.79 14.17
C PHE A 8 -0.30 11.96 13.50
N LEU A 9 -0.12 12.99 12.68
CA LEU A 9 1.15 13.29 12.03
C LEU A 9 2.24 13.64 13.05
N GLN A 10 1.91 14.38 14.11
CA GLN A 10 2.84 14.64 15.23
C GLN A 10 3.27 13.33 15.92
N CYS A 11 2.34 12.42 16.21
CA CYS A 11 2.67 11.11 16.76
C CYS A 11 3.63 10.33 15.86
N LEU A 12 3.40 10.34 14.54
CA LEU A 12 4.27 9.69 13.58
C LEU A 12 5.67 10.31 13.53
N ARG A 13 5.79 11.64 13.46
CA ARG A 13 7.10 12.31 13.53
C ARG A 13 7.86 11.95 14.81
N GLY A 14 7.16 11.94 15.94
CA GLY A 14 7.70 11.49 17.22
C GLY A 14 8.16 10.04 17.20
N ALA A 15 7.46 9.15 16.50
CA ALA A 15 7.83 7.74 16.35
C ALA A 15 9.03 7.53 15.43
N LEU A 16 9.11 8.28 14.32
CA LEU A 16 10.18 8.18 13.33
C LEU A 16 11.51 8.77 13.80
N PHE A 17 11.48 9.90 14.51
CA PHE A 17 12.71 10.66 14.84
C PHE A 17 12.96 10.86 16.32
N ARG A 18 12.00 10.57 17.21
CA ARG A 18 12.07 10.85 18.67
C ARG A 18 12.39 12.30 19.04
N ARG A 19 12.13 13.25 18.14
CA ARG A 19 12.42 14.68 18.34
C ARG A 19 11.24 15.50 18.84
N GLU A 20 10.03 14.95 18.73
CA GLU A 20 8.80 15.67 19.04
C GLU A 20 8.10 15.08 20.27
N ALA A 21 7.67 15.96 21.17
CA ALA A 21 6.84 15.60 22.30
C ALA A 21 5.41 15.34 21.81
N VAL A 22 4.84 14.22 22.23
CA VAL A 22 3.45 13.84 21.92
C VAL A 22 2.59 14.15 23.14
N ARG A 23 1.43 14.78 22.92
CA ARG A 23 0.43 15.03 23.97
C ARG A 23 -0.59 13.91 24.01
N TRP A 24 -1.01 13.53 25.22
CA TRP A 24 -2.18 12.68 25.45
C TRP A 24 -3.48 13.51 25.25
N PRO A 25 -4.39 13.14 24.32
CA PRO A 25 -5.64 13.87 24.15
C PRO A 25 -6.54 13.75 25.40
N GLU A 26 -7.16 14.86 25.81
CA GLU A 26 -8.01 14.91 27.01
C GLU A 26 -9.41 14.35 26.76
N GLY A 27 -9.97 14.57 25.56
CA GLY A 27 -11.26 14.03 25.15
C GLY A 27 -11.19 12.55 24.77
N GLU A 28 -12.21 11.78 25.15
CA GLU A 28 -12.32 10.36 24.74
C GLU A 28 -12.52 10.21 23.23
N ALA A 29 -13.41 11.02 22.64
CA ALA A 29 -13.65 11.02 21.20
C ALA A 29 -12.39 11.36 20.39
N GLU A 30 -11.55 12.28 20.88
CA GLU A 30 -10.28 12.64 20.23
C GLU A 30 -9.28 11.47 20.27
N ARG A 31 -9.18 10.78 21.42
CA ARG A 31 -8.35 9.57 21.55
C ARG A 31 -8.82 8.48 20.61
N ASP A 32 -10.11 8.22 20.57
CA ASP A 32 -10.69 7.17 19.72
C ASP A 32 -10.47 7.49 18.24
N ALA A 33 -10.65 8.74 17.82
CA ALA A 33 -10.38 9.17 16.45
C ALA A 33 -8.90 9.03 16.07
N LEU A 34 -7.97 9.39 16.97
CA LEU A 34 -6.54 9.21 16.76
C LEU A 34 -6.15 7.73 16.62
N LEU A 35 -6.67 6.87 17.49
CA LEU A 35 -6.40 5.43 17.47
C LEU A 35 -7.01 4.75 16.24
N ALA A 36 -8.24 5.14 15.85
CA ALA A 36 -8.89 4.68 14.64
C ALA A 36 -8.08 5.05 13.40
N LEU A 37 -7.69 6.33 13.26
CA LEU A 37 -6.86 6.78 12.14
C LEU A 37 -5.51 6.03 12.12
N ALA A 38 -4.85 5.84 13.26
CA ALA A 38 -3.60 5.10 13.31
C ALA A 38 -3.76 3.61 12.91
N GLY A 39 -4.91 3.01 13.24
CA GLY A 39 -5.31 1.68 12.81
C GLY A 39 -5.53 1.59 11.29
N GLU A 40 -6.34 2.50 10.73
CA GLU A 40 -6.60 2.60 9.29
C GLU A 40 -5.31 2.86 8.48
N GLN A 41 -4.36 3.59 9.09
CA GLN A 41 -3.06 3.89 8.51
C GLN A 41 -2.01 2.78 8.78
N HIS A 42 -2.37 1.67 9.43
CA HIS A 42 -1.50 0.54 9.83
C HIS A 42 -0.19 0.94 10.51
N VAL A 43 -0.26 1.97 11.35
CA VAL A 43 0.86 2.51 12.13
C VAL A 43 0.50 2.64 13.62
N LEU A 44 -0.59 2.00 14.04
CA LEU A 44 -1.05 1.99 15.43
C LEU A 44 0.07 1.65 16.44
N PRO A 45 0.92 0.62 16.23
CA PRO A 45 1.99 0.33 17.19
C PRO A 45 3.03 1.47 17.30
N LEU A 46 3.35 2.15 16.19
CA LEU A 46 4.22 3.34 16.20
C LEU A 46 3.59 4.49 17.00
N VAL A 47 2.29 4.71 16.83
CA VAL A 47 1.56 5.75 17.58
C VAL A 47 1.48 5.38 19.06
N LEU A 48 1.17 4.14 19.41
CA LEU A 48 1.08 3.67 20.79
C LEU A 48 2.43 3.76 21.53
N ASP A 49 3.54 3.49 20.85
CA ASP A 49 4.90 3.62 21.42
C ASP A 49 5.19 5.06 21.89
N ARG A 50 4.59 6.06 21.25
CA ARG A 50 4.69 7.47 21.68
C ARG A 50 3.60 7.91 22.63
N LEU A 51 2.38 7.43 22.40
CA LEU A 51 1.20 7.86 23.14
C LEU A 51 1.17 7.29 24.56
N ILE A 52 1.61 6.05 24.78
CA ILE A 52 1.62 5.42 26.11
C ILE A 52 2.56 6.16 27.09
N PRO A 53 3.82 6.51 26.74
CA PRO A 53 4.65 7.37 27.57
C PRO A 53 4.04 8.74 27.84
N ALA A 54 3.43 9.38 26.84
CA ALA A 54 2.74 10.66 26.99
C ALA A 54 1.59 10.59 27.99
N ALA A 55 0.79 9.51 27.93
CA ALA A 55 -0.31 9.26 28.86
C ALA A 55 0.19 9.09 30.30
N ARG A 56 1.29 8.34 30.50
CA ARG A 56 1.91 8.20 31.82
C ARG A 56 2.38 9.55 32.37
N ALA A 57 3.00 10.38 31.54
CA ALA A 57 3.44 11.72 31.93
C ALA A 57 2.26 12.64 32.29
N ALA A 58 1.10 12.44 31.65
CA ALA A 58 -0.14 13.13 31.95
C ALA A 58 -0.90 12.58 33.18
N GLY A 59 -0.34 11.59 33.89
CA GLY A 59 -0.94 11.02 35.10
C GLY A 59 -2.07 10.00 34.85
N VAL A 60 -2.18 9.46 33.64
CA VAL A 60 -3.20 8.43 33.31
C VAL A 60 -2.93 7.14 34.06
N ASP A 61 -3.98 6.59 34.69
CA ASP A 61 -3.92 5.36 35.48
C ASP A 61 -3.41 4.15 34.67
N GLN A 62 -2.69 3.24 35.35
CA GLN A 62 -2.12 2.06 34.71
C GLN A 62 -3.18 1.07 34.20
N GLY A 63 -4.34 0.98 34.87
CA GLY A 63 -5.47 0.16 34.44
C GLY A 63 -6.02 0.62 33.10
N ALA A 64 -6.17 1.94 32.92
CA ALA A 64 -6.61 2.53 31.65
C ALA A 64 -5.62 2.31 30.50
N LEU A 65 -4.32 2.24 30.79
CA LEU A 65 -3.28 2.00 29.78
C LEU A 65 -3.06 0.52 29.45
N ARG A 66 -3.61 -0.40 30.24
CA ARG A 66 -3.37 -1.84 30.08
C ARG A 66 -3.82 -2.37 28.69
N PRO A 67 -5.01 -2.02 28.17
CA PRO A 67 -5.43 -2.48 26.83
C PRO A 67 -4.50 -1.98 25.72
N LEU A 68 -4.08 -0.71 25.78
CA LEU A 68 -3.17 -0.11 24.79
C LEU A 68 -1.80 -0.79 24.80
N ARG A 69 -1.25 -1.06 26.00
CA ARG A 69 0.01 -1.82 26.14
C ARG A 69 -0.11 -3.23 25.59
N GLN A 70 -1.24 -3.89 25.83
CA GLN A 70 -1.48 -5.24 25.31
C GLN A 70 -1.52 -5.25 23.78
N LEU A 71 -2.21 -4.30 23.14
CA LEU A 71 -2.23 -4.18 21.68
C LEU A 71 -0.84 -3.96 21.09
N LEU A 72 -0.07 -3.03 21.68
CA LEU A 72 1.31 -2.76 21.27
C LEU A 72 2.18 -4.02 21.34
N LEU A 73 2.16 -4.71 22.49
CA LEU A 73 2.94 -5.93 22.70
C LEU A 73 2.51 -7.07 21.78
N GLN A 74 1.21 -7.29 21.61
CA GLN A 74 0.70 -8.32 20.70
C GLN A 74 1.12 -8.07 19.26
N SER A 75 1.05 -6.82 18.80
CA SER A 75 1.51 -6.46 17.45
C SER A 75 3.01 -6.69 17.30
N ALA A 76 3.82 -6.21 18.23
CA ALA A 76 5.28 -6.34 18.18
C ALA A 76 5.72 -7.81 18.20
N VAL A 77 5.24 -8.60 19.17
CA VAL A 77 5.57 -10.04 19.29
C VAL A 77 5.13 -10.82 18.06
N GLY A 78 3.92 -10.53 17.55
CA GLY A 78 3.45 -11.15 16.31
C GLY A 78 4.35 -10.81 15.12
N GLN A 79 4.84 -9.56 15.03
CA GLN A 79 5.74 -9.15 13.97
C GLN A 79 7.12 -9.78 14.10
N THR A 80 7.67 -9.89 15.31
CA THR A 80 8.94 -10.59 15.56
C THR A 80 8.84 -12.06 15.11
N ARG A 81 7.74 -12.74 15.46
CA ARG A 81 7.52 -14.15 15.08
C ARG A 81 7.45 -14.35 13.57
N ARG A 82 6.69 -13.51 12.85
CA ARG A 82 6.61 -13.53 11.38
C ARG A 82 7.97 -13.29 10.73
N THR A 83 8.76 -12.36 11.28
CA THR A 83 10.12 -12.08 10.81
C THR A 83 11.03 -13.28 10.95
N GLY A 84 11.01 -13.94 12.12
CA GLY A 84 11.78 -15.16 12.35
C GLY A 84 11.47 -16.24 11.32
N LYS A 85 10.17 -16.51 11.07
CA LYS A 85 9.74 -17.50 10.07
C LYS A 85 10.16 -17.10 8.65
N LEU A 86 10.04 -15.83 8.27
CA LEU A 86 10.48 -15.34 6.96
C LEU A 86 11.99 -15.58 6.75
N VAL A 87 12.80 -15.25 7.74
CA VAL A 87 14.26 -15.39 7.67
C VAL A 87 14.66 -16.87 7.57
N GLU A 88 13.99 -17.74 8.32
CA GLU A 88 14.16 -19.20 8.23
C GLU A 88 13.83 -19.72 6.81
N LEU A 89 12.69 -19.30 6.25
CA LEU A 89 12.27 -19.65 4.88
C LEU A 89 13.29 -19.19 3.84
N CYS A 90 13.74 -17.93 3.91
CA CYS A 90 14.78 -17.41 3.02
C CYS A 90 16.11 -18.17 3.18
N GLY A 91 16.44 -18.62 4.39
CA GLY A 91 17.58 -19.50 4.65
C GLY A 91 17.52 -20.83 3.91
N ALA A 92 16.35 -21.49 3.94
CA ALA A 92 16.16 -22.74 3.22
C ALA A 92 16.16 -22.56 1.69
N LEU A 93 15.58 -21.46 1.21
CA LEU A 93 15.62 -21.10 -0.21
C LEU A 93 17.06 -20.87 -0.69
N GLU A 94 17.87 -20.11 0.07
CA GLU A 94 19.29 -19.89 -0.24
C GLU A 94 20.08 -21.20 -0.27
N ALA A 95 19.80 -22.14 0.64
CA ALA A 95 20.45 -23.45 0.67
C ALA A 95 20.19 -24.30 -0.59
N GLU A 96 19.08 -24.04 -1.28
CA GLU A 96 18.72 -24.66 -2.57
C GLU A 96 19.11 -23.78 -3.78
N GLY A 97 19.84 -22.68 -3.55
CA GLY A 97 20.27 -21.76 -4.60
C GLY A 97 19.17 -20.84 -5.14
N LEU A 98 18.01 -20.78 -4.46
CA LEU A 98 16.86 -19.96 -4.85
C LEU A 98 16.93 -18.60 -4.14
N ARG A 99 16.90 -17.53 -4.93
CA ARG A 99 17.09 -16.15 -4.44
C ARG A 99 15.94 -15.23 -4.86
N PRO A 100 14.71 -15.48 -4.41
CA PRO A 100 13.64 -14.52 -4.64
C PRO A 100 13.96 -13.20 -3.94
N LEU A 101 13.57 -12.08 -4.56
CA LEU A 101 13.81 -10.75 -4.00
C LEU A 101 12.63 -10.33 -3.14
N LEU A 102 12.86 -10.01 -1.88
CA LEU A 102 11.91 -9.31 -1.03
C LEU A 102 11.79 -7.86 -1.51
N VAL A 103 10.57 -7.41 -1.83
CA VAL A 103 10.35 -6.10 -2.48
C VAL A 103 9.67 -5.06 -1.59
N LYS A 104 9.16 -5.45 -0.41
CA LYS A 104 8.56 -4.56 0.59
C LYS A 104 8.82 -5.10 2.00
N GLY A 105 7.91 -4.86 2.94
CA GLY A 105 7.83 -5.65 4.17
C GLY A 105 9.08 -5.51 5.03
N LEU A 106 9.79 -6.61 5.31
CA LEU A 106 11.02 -6.57 6.13
C LEU A 106 12.04 -5.54 5.64
N ALA A 107 12.21 -5.37 4.32
CA ALA A 107 13.14 -4.39 3.76
C ALA A 107 12.80 -2.94 4.19
N CYS A 108 11.51 -2.59 4.23
CA CYS A 108 11.05 -1.30 4.74
C CYS A 108 11.14 -1.23 6.27
N ARG A 109 10.79 -2.33 6.97
CA ARG A 109 10.75 -2.38 8.44
C ARG A 109 12.11 -2.10 9.07
N LEU A 110 13.19 -2.62 8.49
CA LEU A 110 14.55 -2.40 8.99
C LEU A 110 15.00 -0.93 8.95
N LEU A 111 14.30 -0.07 8.22
CA LEU A 111 14.57 1.37 8.16
C LEU A 111 13.90 2.16 9.30
N TYR A 112 12.96 1.55 10.03
CA TYR A 112 12.31 2.20 11.17
C TYR A 112 13.19 2.08 12.43
N PRO A 113 13.13 3.05 13.36
CA PRO A 113 13.88 2.98 14.62
C PRO A 113 13.61 1.71 15.44
N ASN A 114 12.40 1.15 15.32
CA ASN A 114 12.06 -0.17 15.84
C ASN A 114 11.29 -0.95 14.75
N PRO A 115 11.94 -1.92 14.08
CA PRO A 115 11.35 -2.69 12.98
C PRO A 115 10.08 -3.45 13.37
N ASP A 116 9.96 -3.91 14.61
CA ASP A 116 8.81 -4.70 15.07
C ASP A 116 7.55 -3.85 15.31
N LEU A 117 7.69 -2.52 15.35
CA LEU A 117 6.56 -1.59 15.48
C LEU A 117 5.94 -1.19 14.14
N ARG A 118 6.57 -1.51 13.00
CA ARG A 118 5.96 -1.33 11.69
C ARG A 118 5.36 -2.66 11.24
N PRO A 119 4.06 -2.93 11.45
CA PRO A 119 3.47 -4.22 11.09
C PRO A 119 3.47 -4.43 9.58
N SER A 120 3.70 -5.66 9.14
CA SER A 120 3.43 -6.14 7.77
C SER A 120 2.20 -7.04 7.80
N SER A 121 1.35 -6.92 6.79
CA SER A 121 0.23 -7.85 6.59
C SER A 121 0.63 -9.03 5.72
N ASP A 122 1.58 -8.83 4.83
CA ASP A 122 2.18 -9.78 3.91
C ASP A 122 3.64 -9.41 3.64
N GLU A 123 4.40 -10.39 3.13
CA GLU A 123 5.77 -10.23 2.65
C GLU A 123 5.82 -10.64 1.17
N ASP A 124 6.28 -9.74 0.30
CA ASP A 124 6.22 -9.96 -1.15
C ASP A 124 7.58 -10.38 -1.68
N LEU A 125 7.59 -11.54 -2.30
CA LEU A 125 8.76 -12.14 -2.90
C LEU A 125 8.61 -12.14 -4.41
N LEU A 126 9.56 -11.57 -5.14
CA LEU A 126 9.65 -11.68 -6.58
C LEU A 126 10.51 -12.89 -6.94
N ALA A 127 9.94 -13.84 -7.68
CA ALA A 127 10.62 -15.00 -8.22
C ALA A 127 11.03 -14.78 -9.68
N ARG A 128 12.09 -15.48 -10.12
CA ARG A 128 12.36 -15.61 -11.55
C ARG A 128 11.32 -16.54 -12.17
N ASP A 129 11.07 -16.37 -13.47
CA ASP A 129 10.04 -17.14 -14.19
C ASP A 129 10.18 -18.65 -14.06
N GLY A 130 11.41 -19.16 -14.09
CA GLY A 130 11.69 -20.60 -13.98
C GLY A 130 11.74 -21.14 -12.55
N GLU A 131 11.64 -20.30 -11.51
CA GLU A 131 11.89 -20.68 -10.12
C GLU A 131 10.61 -20.84 -9.29
N MET A 132 9.45 -20.44 -9.79
CA MET A 132 8.18 -20.48 -9.06
C MET A 132 7.87 -21.85 -8.46
N GLU A 133 7.99 -22.93 -9.25
CA GLU A 133 7.71 -24.30 -8.81
C GLU A 133 8.73 -24.79 -7.77
N ALA A 134 10.01 -24.43 -7.92
CA ALA A 134 11.04 -24.80 -6.96
C ALA A 134 10.84 -24.09 -5.61
N ILE A 135 10.52 -22.79 -5.64
CA ILE A 135 10.19 -22.01 -4.45
C ILE A 135 8.93 -22.56 -3.77
N HIS A 136 7.88 -22.87 -4.55
CA HIS A 136 6.68 -23.50 -4.01
C HIS A 136 6.99 -24.81 -3.26
N GLY A 137 7.87 -25.64 -3.82
CA GLY A 137 8.32 -26.88 -3.18
C GLY A 137 8.98 -26.64 -1.82
N VAL A 138 9.85 -25.62 -1.72
CA VAL A 138 10.52 -25.26 -0.45
C VAL A 138 9.50 -24.73 0.56
N LEU A 139 8.66 -23.78 0.17
CA LEU A 139 7.65 -23.18 1.05
C LEU A 139 6.73 -24.26 1.64
N THR A 140 6.24 -25.18 0.80
CA THR A 140 5.36 -26.28 1.22
C THR A 140 6.07 -27.25 2.18
N ARG A 141 7.33 -27.62 1.90
CA ARG A 141 8.12 -28.47 2.81
C ARG A 141 8.35 -27.81 4.17
N MET A 142 8.39 -26.49 4.21
CA MET A 142 8.54 -25.71 5.44
C MET A 142 7.22 -25.38 6.14
N GLY A 143 6.12 -26.00 5.72
CA GLY A 143 4.81 -25.91 6.37
C GLY A 143 3.94 -24.73 5.91
N MET A 144 4.34 -24.01 4.86
CA MET A 144 3.49 -22.98 4.27
C MET A 144 2.36 -23.61 3.44
N GLU A 145 1.13 -23.15 3.63
CA GLU A 145 -0.05 -23.57 2.88
C GLU A 145 -0.37 -22.56 1.79
N ALA A 146 -0.54 -23.01 0.53
CA ALA A 146 -1.00 -22.13 -0.55
C ALA A 146 -2.51 -21.85 -0.43
N GLU A 147 -2.91 -20.58 -0.56
CA GLU A 147 -4.32 -20.21 -0.74
C GLU A 147 -4.83 -20.74 -2.11
N GLU A 148 -6.11 -21.14 -2.19
CA GLU A 148 -6.78 -21.85 -3.31
C GLU A 148 -6.10 -21.77 -4.70
N GLY A 149 -5.75 -22.91 -5.31
CA GLY A 149 -5.26 -22.94 -6.71
C GLY A 149 -4.25 -24.03 -7.10
N GLY A 150 -3.72 -24.82 -6.16
CA GLY A 150 -2.70 -25.82 -6.48
C GLY A 150 -1.34 -25.18 -6.87
N PRO A 151 -0.39 -25.95 -7.46
CA PRO A 151 0.96 -25.47 -7.78
C PRO A 151 0.95 -24.22 -8.68
N PRO A 152 2.02 -23.39 -8.66
CA PRO A 152 2.02 -22.04 -9.21
C PRO A 152 1.67 -21.91 -10.70
N GLY A 153 1.83 -22.96 -11.51
CA GLY A 153 1.22 -23.03 -12.85
C GLY A 153 1.51 -21.80 -13.71
N GLN A 154 0.47 -21.11 -14.18
CA GLN A 154 0.59 -19.82 -14.92
C GLN A 154 0.22 -18.59 -14.09
N ALA A 155 0.06 -18.72 -12.76
CA ALA A 155 -0.35 -17.62 -11.91
C ALA A 155 0.69 -16.48 -11.87
N GLN A 156 0.21 -15.23 -11.86
CA GLN A 156 1.08 -14.05 -11.69
C GLN A 156 1.55 -13.89 -10.24
N VAL A 157 0.71 -14.30 -9.29
CA VAL A 157 1.00 -14.29 -7.85
C VAL A 157 0.38 -15.53 -7.19
N VAL A 158 1.06 -16.11 -6.21
CA VAL A 158 0.52 -17.17 -5.34
C VAL A 158 0.70 -16.75 -3.89
N THR A 159 -0.37 -16.84 -3.10
CA THR A 159 -0.33 -16.51 -1.68
C THR A 159 -0.09 -17.76 -0.85
N TYR A 160 0.78 -17.64 0.15
CA TYR A 160 1.07 -18.68 1.12
C TYR A 160 0.84 -18.16 2.54
N CYS A 161 0.32 -19.02 3.41
CA CYS A 161 0.06 -18.71 4.80
C CYS A 161 0.66 -19.79 5.72
N ASP A 162 1.22 -19.35 6.85
CA ASP A 162 1.61 -20.23 7.96
C ASP A 162 0.71 -19.95 9.16
N GLN A 163 -0.12 -20.94 9.53
CA GLN A 163 -1.06 -20.82 10.65
C GLN A 163 -0.35 -20.65 11.98
N GLU A 164 0.87 -21.19 12.11
CA GLU A 164 1.63 -21.11 13.34
C GLU A 164 2.13 -19.68 13.57
N SER A 165 3.01 -19.16 12.71
CA SER A 165 3.58 -17.82 12.86
C SER A 165 2.64 -16.68 12.46
N GLY A 166 1.60 -16.97 11.69
CA GLY A 166 0.75 -15.99 11.03
C GLY A 166 1.43 -15.28 9.86
N LEU A 167 2.54 -15.81 9.34
CA LEU A 167 3.23 -15.24 8.18
C LEU A 167 2.42 -15.48 6.91
N ARG A 168 2.23 -14.41 6.14
CA ARG A 168 1.64 -14.44 4.79
C ARG A 168 2.70 -13.98 3.78
N ILE A 169 2.90 -14.78 2.74
CA ILE A 169 3.82 -14.48 1.64
C ILE A 169 3.03 -14.38 0.34
N GLU A 170 3.25 -13.32 -0.42
CA GLU A 170 2.82 -13.24 -1.82
C GLU A 170 4.03 -13.49 -2.72
N LEU A 171 4.04 -14.64 -3.42
CA LEU A 171 5.08 -15.01 -4.36
C LEU A 171 4.70 -14.53 -5.77
N HIS A 172 5.34 -13.47 -6.21
CA HIS A 172 5.10 -12.80 -7.48
C HIS A 172 6.02 -13.33 -8.58
N ARG A 173 5.42 -13.66 -9.72
CA ARG A 173 6.13 -13.81 -11.01
C ARG A 173 6.33 -12.45 -11.68
N ARG A 174 5.39 -11.55 -11.48
CA ARG A 174 5.37 -10.18 -12.01
C ARG A 174 4.91 -9.23 -10.91
N LEU A 175 5.52 -8.05 -10.84
CA LEU A 175 5.24 -7.05 -9.80
C LEU A 175 3.94 -6.28 -10.09
N PHE A 176 3.62 -6.10 -11.37
CA PHE A 176 2.44 -5.41 -11.86
C PHE A 176 1.71 -6.29 -12.88
N ALA A 177 0.38 -6.16 -12.99
CA ALA A 177 -0.38 -6.95 -13.97
C ALA A 177 -0.01 -6.51 -15.40
N GLU A 178 0.28 -7.45 -16.29
CA GLU A 178 0.77 -7.16 -17.65
C GLU A 178 -0.34 -6.71 -18.62
N ASP A 179 -1.60 -6.98 -18.30
CA ASP A 179 -2.78 -6.71 -19.14
C ASP A 179 -3.36 -5.30 -18.97
N ALA A 180 -2.97 -4.59 -17.92
CA ALA A 180 -3.48 -3.26 -17.64
C ALA A 180 -2.65 -2.16 -18.33
N GLN A 181 -3.21 -1.56 -19.39
CA GLN A 181 -2.65 -0.39 -20.09
C GLN A 181 -2.26 0.75 -19.13
N ALA A 182 -3.00 0.90 -18.02
CA ALA A 182 -2.79 1.91 -16.98
C ALA A 182 -1.41 1.83 -16.30
N TYR A 183 -0.71 0.70 -16.33
CA TYR A 183 0.61 0.56 -15.70
C TYR A 183 1.77 0.86 -16.63
N GLY A 184 1.52 1.23 -17.89
CA GLY A 184 2.53 1.79 -18.80
C GLY A 184 3.78 0.93 -19.03
N GLY A 185 3.74 -0.36 -18.69
CA GLY A 185 4.90 -1.26 -18.72
C GLY A 185 5.90 -1.08 -17.58
N MET A 186 5.47 -0.69 -16.37
CA MET A 186 6.29 -0.61 -15.14
C MET A 186 7.18 -1.84 -14.90
N ASN A 187 6.72 -3.05 -15.23
CA ASN A 187 7.54 -4.27 -15.10
C ASN A 187 8.89 -4.16 -15.85
N ARG A 188 8.99 -3.39 -16.94
CA ARG A 188 10.24 -3.19 -17.69
C ARG A 188 11.33 -2.51 -16.88
N CYS A 189 10.96 -1.65 -15.91
CA CYS A 189 11.93 -1.00 -15.02
C CYS A 189 12.72 -2.02 -14.18
N PHE A 190 12.11 -3.17 -13.90
CA PHE A 190 12.65 -4.19 -12.99
C PHE A 190 13.25 -5.40 -13.71
N ALA A 191 13.43 -5.34 -15.03
CA ALA A 191 13.94 -6.46 -15.83
C ALA A 191 15.33 -6.94 -15.37
N ARG A 192 16.13 -6.06 -14.78
CA ARG A 192 17.48 -6.34 -14.26
C ARG A 192 17.55 -6.36 -12.73
N ALA A 193 16.40 -6.36 -12.03
CA ALA A 193 16.36 -6.30 -10.57
C ALA A 193 17.14 -7.44 -9.91
N PHE A 194 17.09 -8.64 -10.50
CA PHE A 194 17.83 -9.80 -10.02
C PHE A 194 19.35 -9.74 -10.26
N GLU A 195 19.82 -8.99 -11.27
CA GLU A 195 21.26 -8.77 -11.49
C GLU A 195 21.82 -7.77 -10.49
N ARG A 196 20.98 -6.83 -10.04
CA ARG A 196 21.30 -5.79 -9.06
C ARG A 196 20.82 -6.12 -7.65
N GLY A 197 20.38 -7.36 -7.42
CA GLY A 197 19.91 -7.81 -6.13
C GLY A 197 21.02 -7.79 -5.09
N VAL A 198 20.67 -7.45 -3.85
CA VAL A 198 21.60 -7.36 -2.72
C VAL A 198 21.07 -8.14 -1.53
N LEU A 199 21.98 -8.56 -0.66
CA LEU A 199 21.59 -9.12 0.63
C LEU A 199 21.05 -7.99 1.53
N LEU A 200 19.93 -8.24 2.19
CA LEU A 200 19.30 -7.31 3.11
C LEU A 200 20.06 -7.27 4.44
N GLU A 201 20.82 -6.21 4.64
CA GLU A 201 21.56 -5.98 5.89
C GLU A 201 20.61 -5.89 7.09
N GLY A 202 20.98 -6.50 8.21
CA GLY A 202 20.19 -6.49 9.44
C GLY A 202 19.02 -7.48 9.50
N ALA A 203 18.77 -8.26 8.45
CA ALA A 203 17.68 -9.24 8.42
C ALA A 203 17.88 -10.45 9.35
N GLY A 204 19.11 -10.73 9.79
CA GLY A 204 19.41 -11.89 10.64
C GLY A 204 19.50 -13.23 9.87
N GLY A 205 19.59 -13.20 8.54
CA GLY A 205 19.78 -14.35 7.66
C GLY A 205 19.83 -13.93 6.18
N PRO A 206 19.91 -14.88 5.23
CA PRO A 206 20.14 -14.59 3.82
C PRO A 206 18.85 -14.16 3.09
N VAL A 207 18.32 -12.99 3.46
CA VAL A 207 17.17 -12.38 2.76
C VAL A 207 17.70 -11.52 1.62
N TRP A 208 17.33 -11.82 0.38
CA TRP A 208 17.69 -11.01 -0.78
C TRP A 208 16.63 -9.95 -1.07
N THR A 209 17.05 -8.79 -1.57
CA THR A 209 16.17 -7.70 -1.97
C THR A 209 16.71 -7.00 -3.22
N MET A 210 15.93 -6.09 -3.80
CA MET A 210 16.37 -5.23 -4.89
C MET A 210 17.49 -4.28 -4.44
N GLY A 211 18.39 -3.91 -5.34
CA GLY A 211 19.32 -2.81 -5.11
C GLY A 211 18.57 -1.48 -4.87
N PRO A 212 19.21 -0.46 -4.26
CA PRO A 212 18.52 0.74 -3.80
C PRO A 212 17.71 1.51 -4.85
N ASP A 213 18.26 1.67 -6.07
CA ASP A 213 17.56 2.33 -7.18
C ASP A 213 16.24 1.63 -7.52
N ASP A 214 16.31 0.31 -7.72
CA ASP A 214 15.17 -0.53 -8.06
C ASP A 214 14.17 -0.59 -6.91
N HIS A 215 14.66 -0.69 -5.67
CA HIS A 215 13.80 -0.80 -4.51
C HIS A 215 12.99 0.48 -4.30
N LEU A 216 13.63 1.67 -4.31
CA LEU A 216 12.91 2.93 -4.14
C LEU A 216 11.93 3.16 -5.30
N LEU A 217 12.35 2.88 -6.54
CA LEU A 217 11.47 2.97 -7.70
C LEU A 217 10.26 2.04 -7.56
N TYR A 218 10.45 0.82 -7.06
CA TYR A 218 9.36 -0.11 -6.80
C TYR A 218 8.37 0.43 -5.76
N LEU A 219 8.84 0.97 -4.64
CA LEU A 219 7.96 1.54 -3.62
C LEU A 219 7.10 2.69 -4.17
N ILE A 220 7.69 3.54 -5.01
CA ILE A 220 6.98 4.63 -5.69
C ILE A 220 5.96 4.07 -6.69
N CYS A 221 6.36 3.15 -7.57
CA CYS A 221 5.46 2.53 -8.56
C CYS A 221 4.32 1.75 -7.90
N HIS A 222 4.57 1.05 -6.80
CA HIS A 222 3.56 0.34 -6.03
C HIS A 222 2.55 1.32 -5.41
N SER A 223 3.03 2.40 -4.81
CA SER A 223 2.17 3.45 -4.24
C SER A 223 1.37 4.16 -5.33
N PHE A 224 1.99 4.40 -6.48
CA PHE A 224 1.34 4.98 -7.65
C PHE A 224 0.24 4.08 -8.21
N LYS A 225 0.47 2.76 -8.33
CA LYS A 225 -0.57 1.77 -8.66
C LYS A 225 -1.78 1.96 -7.75
N HIS A 226 -1.59 1.97 -6.42
CA HIS A 226 -2.71 2.18 -5.49
C HIS A 226 -3.37 3.55 -5.64
N PHE A 227 -2.59 4.60 -5.91
CA PHE A 227 -3.10 5.92 -6.22
C PHE A 227 -4.01 5.96 -7.46
N LEU A 228 -3.76 5.10 -8.47
CA LEU A 228 -4.65 4.93 -9.63
C LEU A 228 -5.95 4.16 -9.30
N HIS A 229 -5.96 3.33 -8.25
CA HIS A 229 -7.11 2.45 -7.94
C HIS A 229 -7.86 2.89 -6.70
N SER A 230 -7.34 2.63 -5.51
CA SER A 230 -8.07 2.61 -4.25
C SER A 230 -7.64 3.73 -3.28
N GLY A 231 -6.51 4.35 -3.55
CA GLY A 231 -5.76 5.16 -2.59
C GLY A 231 -4.85 4.26 -1.74
N PHE A 232 -3.95 4.87 -0.98
CA PHE A 232 -3.06 4.21 -0.03
C PHE A 232 -2.82 5.11 1.18
N GLY A 233 -2.15 4.60 2.20
CA GLY A 233 -1.97 5.30 3.47
C GLY A 233 -0.63 6.03 3.61
N VAL A 234 -0.51 6.83 4.67
CA VAL A 234 0.69 7.58 5.03
C VAL A 234 1.88 6.64 5.32
N ARG A 235 1.64 5.40 5.75
CA ARG A 235 2.69 4.40 5.99
C ARG A 235 3.59 4.19 4.78
N GLN A 236 3.03 4.10 3.57
CA GLN A 236 3.84 3.93 2.37
C GLN A 236 4.69 5.17 2.07
N VAL A 237 4.20 6.38 2.41
CA VAL A 237 5.02 7.61 2.32
C VAL A 237 6.18 7.55 3.31
N CYS A 238 5.95 7.08 4.54
CA CYS A 238 7.02 6.84 5.51
C CYS A 238 8.05 5.84 4.97
N ASP A 239 7.60 4.70 4.42
CA ASP A 239 8.50 3.69 3.83
C ASP A 239 9.37 4.29 2.71
N ILE A 240 8.78 5.06 1.80
CA ILE A 240 9.48 5.75 0.69
C ILE A 240 10.48 6.79 1.23
N CYS A 241 10.07 7.61 2.19
CA CYS A 241 10.91 8.68 2.74
C CYS A 241 12.07 8.11 3.56
N LEU A 242 11.84 7.06 4.35
CA LEU A 242 12.90 6.36 5.07
C LEU A 242 13.90 5.71 4.10
N ALA A 243 13.41 5.06 3.03
CA ALA A 243 14.26 4.49 1.99
C ALA A 243 15.10 5.56 1.28
N ALA A 244 14.48 6.67 0.91
CA ALA A 244 15.17 7.80 0.28
C ALA A 244 16.21 8.45 1.21
N ALA A 245 15.90 8.61 2.49
CA ALA A 245 16.85 9.13 3.47
C ALA A 245 18.02 8.16 3.73
N ALA A 246 17.75 6.86 3.80
CA ALA A 246 18.76 5.84 4.09
C ALA A 246 19.66 5.52 2.89
N TRP A 247 19.12 5.59 1.67
CA TRP A 247 19.84 5.15 0.46
C TRP A 247 20.08 6.25 -0.56
N GLY A 248 19.65 7.49 -0.28
CA GLY A 248 19.63 8.58 -1.26
C GLY A 248 20.99 8.96 -1.86
N ASP A 249 22.10 8.68 -1.16
CA ASP A 249 23.45 8.85 -1.70
C ASP A 249 23.81 7.82 -2.78
N ARG A 250 23.13 6.68 -2.81
CA ARG A 250 23.35 5.58 -3.75
C ARG A 250 22.36 5.59 -4.91
N ILE A 251 21.40 6.51 -4.91
CA ILE A 251 20.33 6.57 -5.91
C ILE A 251 20.72 7.51 -7.04
N ALA A 252 20.60 7.02 -8.27
CA ALA A 252 20.71 7.81 -9.49
C ALA A 252 19.39 8.60 -9.71
N TRP A 253 19.24 9.72 -9.00
CA TRP A 253 17.98 10.48 -8.95
C TRP A 253 17.42 10.90 -10.30
N ASP A 254 18.25 11.35 -11.24
CA ASP A 254 17.77 11.71 -12.57
C ASP A 254 17.23 10.51 -13.34
N ALA A 255 17.93 9.37 -13.27
CA ALA A 255 17.47 8.12 -13.86
C ALA A 255 16.16 7.62 -13.21
N LEU A 256 16.02 7.76 -11.88
CA LEU A 256 14.79 7.41 -11.17
C LEU A 256 13.60 8.23 -11.68
N PHE A 257 13.74 9.55 -11.78
CA PHE A 257 12.67 10.40 -12.28
C PHE A 257 12.41 10.21 -13.77
N ASP A 258 13.45 9.95 -14.58
CA ASP A 258 13.28 9.59 -16.00
C ASP A 258 12.50 8.29 -16.16
N ALA A 259 12.74 7.30 -15.28
CA ALA A 259 11.99 6.05 -15.28
C ALA A 259 10.50 6.26 -14.93
N LEU A 260 10.13 7.31 -14.19
CA LEU A 260 8.74 7.61 -13.81
C LEU A 260 7.94 8.37 -14.88
N LYS A 261 8.62 9.09 -15.79
CA LYS A 261 7.97 9.92 -16.83
C LYS A 261 7.05 9.15 -17.78
N PRO A 262 7.39 7.93 -18.29
CA PRO A 262 6.56 7.21 -19.25
C PRO A 262 5.14 6.88 -18.76
N PHE A 263 4.94 6.84 -17.44
CA PHE A 263 3.63 6.62 -16.80
C PHE A 263 3.19 7.83 -15.96
N ARG A 264 3.83 9.00 -16.17
CA ARG A 264 3.47 10.30 -15.58
C ARG A 264 3.41 10.27 -14.05
N ALA A 265 4.34 9.54 -13.43
CA ALA A 265 4.42 9.36 -11.98
C ALA A 265 5.46 10.28 -11.29
N ASP A 266 6.19 11.10 -12.06
CA ASP A 266 7.26 11.96 -11.56
C ASP A 266 6.73 13.09 -10.67
N CYS A 267 5.63 13.75 -11.07
CA CYS A 267 4.97 14.77 -10.24
C CYS A 267 4.41 14.17 -8.95
N PHE A 268 3.79 12.99 -9.04
CA PHE A 268 3.32 12.24 -7.88
C PHE A 268 4.47 11.94 -6.90
N ALA A 269 5.59 11.40 -7.38
CA ALA A 269 6.75 11.08 -6.54
C ALA A 269 7.33 12.31 -5.83
N ARG A 270 7.46 13.45 -6.53
CA ARG A 270 7.90 14.73 -5.90
C ARG A 270 6.99 15.14 -4.74
N ASN A 271 5.68 15.02 -4.92
CA ASN A 271 4.73 15.37 -3.88
C ASN A 271 4.76 14.39 -2.69
N LEU A 272 5.14 13.12 -2.88
CA LEU A 272 5.40 12.22 -1.74
C LEU A 272 6.59 12.69 -0.89
N PHE A 273 7.68 13.11 -1.53
CA PHE A 273 8.83 13.65 -0.80
C PHE A 273 8.52 14.99 -0.12
N ALA A 274 7.69 15.83 -0.74
CA ALA A 274 7.18 17.05 -0.13
C ALA A 274 6.35 16.76 1.13
N ILE A 275 5.46 15.75 1.11
CA ILE A 275 4.76 15.27 2.32
C ILE A 275 5.76 14.86 3.39
N GLY A 276 6.79 14.10 3.00
CA GLY A 276 7.90 13.72 3.86
C GLY A 276 8.52 14.91 4.59
N ALA A 277 8.90 15.93 3.82
CA ALA A 277 9.58 17.12 4.32
C ALA A 277 8.64 17.98 5.20
N GLU A 278 7.45 18.32 4.70
CA GLU A 278 6.55 19.30 5.31
C GLU A 278 5.77 18.74 6.51
N TYR A 279 5.41 17.45 6.48
CA TYR A 279 4.46 16.88 7.45
C TYR A 279 5.01 15.71 8.26
N LEU A 280 6.03 15.01 7.77
CA LEU A 280 6.58 13.80 8.41
C LEU A 280 7.97 13.99 9.01
N GLY A 281 8.50 15.22 9.03
CA GLY A 281 9.72 15.55 9.78
C GLY A 281 11.04 15.27 9.05
N PHE A 282 10.98 15.05 7.73
CA PHE A 282 12.18 14.85 6.90
C PHE A 282 12.83 16.15 6.40
N ALA A 283 12.29 17.32 6.76
CA ALA A 283 12.88 18.59 6.38
C ALA A 283 14.36 18.67 6.78
N GLY A 284 15.23 18.92 5.80
CA GLY A 284 16.69 18.99 6.01
C GLY A 284 17.38 17.65 6.28
N LEU A 285 16.69 16.51 6.10
CA LEU A 285 17.27 15.17 6.28
C LEU A 285 17.60 14.48 4.94
N TRP A 286 17.34 15.14 3.82
CA TRP A 286 17.63 14.58 2.51
C TRP A 286 19.14 14.59 2.22
N PRO A 287 19.70 13.49 1.69
CA PRO A 287 21.06 13.49 1.19
C PRO A 287 21.25 14.56 0.09
N GLU A 288 22.46 15.10 -0.02
CA GLU A 288 22.75 16.21 -0.95
C GLU A 288 22.37 15.90 -2.41
N PRO A 289 22.65 14.69 -2.97
CA PRO A 289 22.22 14.35 -4.33
C PRO A 289 20.70 14.38 -4.51
N MET A 290 19.97 13.95 -3.48
CA MET A 290 18.50 13.97 -3.46
C MET A 290 17.98 15.40 -3.41
N ALA A 291 18.51 16.21 -2.50
CA ALA A 291 18.08 17.59 -2.32
C ALA A 291 18.31 18.41 -3.61
N ALA A 292 19.47 18.24 -4.26
CA ALA A 292 19.78 18.86 -5.53
C ALA A 292 18.80 18.41 -6.64
N ALA A 293 18.52 17.10 -6.73
CA ALA A 293 17.58 16.56 -7.71
C ALA A 293 16.16 17.09 -7.48
N LEU A 294 15.69 17.19 -6.24
CA LEU A 294 14.37 17.74 -5.93
C LEU A 294 14.28 19.24 -6.22
N ALA A 295 15.32 20.02 -5.86
CA ALA A 295 15.35 21.46 -6.10
C ALA A 295 15.42 21.83 -7.59
N ALA A 296 16.06 20.99 -8.41
CA ALA A 296 16.06 21.14 -9.86
C ALA A 296 14.69 20.89 -10.50
N ARG A 297 13.74 20.34 -9.74
CA ARG A 297 12.38 20.06 -10.18
C ARG A 297 11.46 21.13 -9.60
N GLY A 298 10.41 21.49 -10.34
CA GLY A 298 9.53 22.61 -9.99
C GLY A 298 8.79 22.42 -8.66
N GLU A 299 7.99 23.43 -8.32
CA GLU A 299 7.21 23.48 -7.08
C GLU A 299 6.28 22.27 -6.89
N THR A 300 5.95 22.01 -5.63
CA THR A 300 5.05 20.95 -5.18
C THR A 300 3.85 21.56 -4.46
N ASP A 301 2.70 20.91 -4.57
CA ASP A 301 1.50 21.22 -3.80
C ASP A 301 0.94 19.90 -3.28
N CYS A 302 1.48 19.49 -2.14
CA CYS A 302 1.36 18.12 -1.66
C CYS A 302 0.17 17.92 -0.71
N LEU A 303 -0.41 19.00 -0.19
CA LEU A 303 -1.52 18.95 0.77
C LEU A 303 -2.75 18.18 0.23
N PRO A 304 -3.21 18.39 -1.03
CA PRO A 304 -4.35 17.62 -1.54
C PRO A 304 -4.06 16.13 -1.68
N LEU A 305 -2.80 15.74 -1.90
CA LEU A 305 -2.42 14.33 -1.88
C LEU A 305 -2.45 13.80 -0.45
N LEU A 306 -1.85 14.51 0.51
CA LEU A 306 -1.88 14.13 1.92
C LEU A 306 -3.30 13.94 2.45
N GLU A 307 -4.23 14.84 2.11
CA GLU A 307 -5.63 14.72 2.53
C GLU A 307 -6.32 13.49 1.93
N ASP A 308 -6.01 13.11 0.68
CA ASP A 308 -6.47 11.85 0.09
C ASP A 308 -5.91 10.64 0.85
N LEU A 309 -4.61 10.64 1.18
CA LEU A 309 -3.96 9.54 1.91
C LEU A 309 -4.52 9.36 3.32
N LEU A 310 -4.74 10.47 4.04
CA LEU A 310 -5.31 10.47 5.39
C LEU A 310 -6.75 9.96 5.39
N THR A 311 -7.52 10.25 4.33
CA THR A 311 -8.89 9.76 4.17
C THR A 311 -8.96 8.31 3.65
N ALA A 312 -7.91 7.83 2.96
CA ALA A 312 -7.91 6.54 2.28
C ALA A 312 -7.60 5.32 3.17
N GLY A 313 -6.74 5.48 4.17
CA GLY A 313 -6.15 4.35 4.89
C GLY A 313 -5.23 3.49 4.00
N VAL A 314 -4.57 2.49 4.58
CA VAL A 314 -3.51 1.70 3.89
C VAL A 314 -4.02 0.80 2.77
N TYR A 315 -5.30 0.43 2.78
CA TYR A 315 -5.87 -0.46 1.76
C TYR A 315 -6.79 0.20 0.75
N GLY A 316 -7.22 1.45 0.96
CA GLY A 316 -8.30 2.03 0.15
C GLY A 316 -9.54 1.12 0.02
N SER A 317 -9.74 0.18 0.96
CA SER A 317 -10.67 -0.96 0.85
C SER A 317 -11.56 -1.15 2.07
N SER A 318 -11.74 -0.15 2.93
CA SER A 318 -12.67 -0.31 4.07
C SER A 318 -14.15 -0.16 3.67
N SER A 319 -14.46 0.16 2.40
CA SER A 319 -15.84 0.25 1.95
C SER A 319 -16.05 -0.21 0.49
N ASP A 320 -17.17 -0.89 0.25
CA ASP A 320 -17.73 -1.18 -1.09
C ASP A 320 -17.77 0.07 -1.99
N VAL A 321 -17.87 1.26 -1.36
CA VAL A 321 -17.88 2.60 -1.96
C VAL A 321 -16.55 2.92 -2.66
N ARG A 322 -15.41 2.55 -2.07
CA ARG A 322 -14.09 2.78 -2.69
C ARG A 322 -13.81 1.83 -3.84
N LEU A 323 -14.14 0.54 -3.72
CA LEU A 323 -14.00 -0.42 -4.82
C LEU A 323 -14.73 0.03 -6.10
N HIS A 324 -15.90 0.67 -5.94
CA HIS A 324 -16.64 1.24 -7.07
C HIS A 324 -15.95 2.50 -7.64
N SER A 325 -15.41 3.37 -6.78
CA SER A 325 -14.61 4.53 -7.21
C SER A 325 -13.31 4.16 -7.92
N SER A 326 -12.70 3.02 -7.55
CA SER A 326 -11.47 2.52 -8.19
C SER A 326 -11.69 2.18 -9.66
N ARG A 327 -12.87 1.66 -9.99
CA ARG A 327 -13.25 1.38 -11.39
C ARG A 327 -13.47 2.66 -12.19
N ILE A 328 -14.03 3.70 -11.57
CA ILE A 328 -14.19 5.03 -12.20
C ILE A 328 -12.82 5.62 -12.52
N THR A 329 -11.90 5.59 -11.56
CA THR A 329 -10.54 6.13 -11.69
C THR A 329 -9.75 5.37 -12.78
N LEU A 330 -9.81 4.04 -12.77
CA LEU A 330 -9.22 3.19 -13.81
C LEU A 330 -9.76 3.49 -15.21
N ASN A 331 -11.08 3.60 -15.34
CA ASN A 331 -11.72 3.91 -16.61
C ASN A 331 -11.34 5.31 -17.10
N ALA A 332 -11.12 6.28 -16.21
CA ALA A 332 -10.65 7.61 -16.59
C ALA A 332 -9.20 7.57 -17.08
N VAL A 333 -8.32 6.77 -16.46
CA VAL A 333 -6.94 6.56 -16.90
C VAL A 333 -6.88 5.80 -18.22
N ALA A 334 -7.75 4.80 -18.41
CA ALA A 334 -7.79 3.98 -19.63
C ALA A 334 -8.55 4.66 -20.79
N ALA A 335 -9.48 5.57 -20.51
CA ALA A 335 -10.22 6.32 -21.52
C ALA A 335 -9.60 7.70 -21.71
N GLU A 336 -8.56 7.79 -22.52
CA GLU A 336 -8.10 9.08 -23.06
C GLU A 336 -9.26 9.74 -23.85
N GLY A 337 -9.95 10.74 -23.26
CA GLY A 337 -10.96 11.57 -23.92
C GLY A 337 -12.20 11.93 -23.07
N GLU A 338 -12.43 13.24 -22.88
CA GLU A 338 -13.44 13.84 -21.98
C GLU A 338 -14.91 13.44 -22.22
N GLN A 339 -15.25 12.82 -23.34
CA GLN A 339 -16.66 12.53 -23.70
C GLN A 339 -17.23 11.20 -23.13
N ARG A 340 -16.47 10.43 -22.33
CA ARG A 340 -16.89 9.08 -21.88
C ARG A 340 -17.29 8.94 -20.41
N LEU A 341 -17.10 9.95 -19.57
CA LEU A 341 -17.39 9.88 -18.13
C LEU A 341 -18.86 9.55 -17.83
N GLY A 342 -19.81 10.26 -18.44
CA GLY A 342 -21.25 10.02 -18.22
C GLY A 342 -21.75 8.64 -18.69
N ARG A 343 -21.14 8.08 -19.73
CA ARG A 343 -21.48 6.75 -20.27
C ARG A 343 -20.86 5.61 -19.45
N SER A 344 -19.74 5.87 -18.78
CA SER A 344 -19.05 4.93 -17.88
C SER A 344 -19.79 4.75 -16.55
N VAL A 345 -20.36 5.82 -15.99
CA VAL A 345 -21.23 5.75 -14.80
C VAL A 345 -22.48 4.89 -15.09
N LEU A 346 -23.12 5.07 -16.26
CA LEU A 346 -24.27 4.26 -16.68
C LEU A 346 -23.93 2.77 -16.82
N ARG A 347 -22.73 2.42 -17.32
CA ARG A 347 -22.26 1.02 -17.41
C ARG A 347 -21.98 0.39 -16.05
N THR A 348 -21.68 1.18 -15.03
CA THR A 348 -21.40 0.68 -13.69
C THR A 348 -22.70 0.37 -12.93
N VAL A 349 -23.75 1.16 -13.19
CA VAL A 349 -25.12 0.93 -12.67
C VAL A 349 -25.85 -0.15 -13.48
N PHE A 350 -25.73 -0.15 -14.81
CA PHE A 350 -26.34 -1.10 -15.75
C PHE A 350 -25.27 -1.80 -16.60
N PRO A 351 -24.54 -2.79 -16.02
CA PRO A 351 -23.53 -3.54 -16.76
C PRO A 351 -24.17 -4.42 -17.84
N SER A 352 -23.38 -4.75 -18.84
CA SER A 352 -23.77 -5.63 -19.94
C SER A 352 -23.91 -7.09 -19.49
N ALA A 353 -24.60 -7.90 -20.29
CA ALA A 353 -24.79 -9.33 -20.00
C ALA A 353 -23.46 -10.09 -19.81
N ARG A 354 -22.44 -9.76 -20.61
CA ARG A 354 -21.08 -10.34 -20.49
C ARG A 354 -20.37 -10.01 -19.19
N GLU A 355 -20.64 -8.83 -18.61
CA GLU A 355 -20.02 -8.44 -17.33
C GLU A 355 -20.74 -9.09 -16.13
N LEU A 356 -22.01 -9.47 -16.31
CA LEU A 356 -22.83 -10.09 -15.27
C LEU A 356 -22.87 -11.62 -15.34
N GLU A 357 -22.40 -12.21 -16.44
CA GLU A 357 -22.49 -13.67 -16.66
C GLU A 357 -21.72 -14.50 -15.63
N GLY A 358 -20.67 -13.95 -15.02
CA GLY A 358 -19.94 -14.62 -13.94
C GLY A 358 -20.78 -14.81 -12.67
N ARG A 359 -21.71 -13.89 -12.40
CA ARG A 359 -22.57 -13.91 -11.19
C ARG A 359 -24.01 -14.34 -11.48
N TYR A 360 -24.45 -14.17 -12.73
CA TYR A 360 -25.76 -14.57 -13.23
C TYR A 360 -25.56 -15.45 -14.49
N PRO A 361 -25.19 -16.74 -14.32
CA PRO A 361 -24.78 -17.60 -15.43
C PRO A 361 -25.83 -17.77 -16.52
N TYR A 362 -27.11 -17.61 -16.20
CA TYR A 362 -28.21 -17.67 -17.17
C TYR A 362 -28.14 -16.57 -18.26
N LEU A 363 -27.33 -15.53 -18.05
CA LEU A 363 -27.10 -14.48 -19.05
C LEU A 363 -26.18 -14.94 -20.19
N LYS A 364 -25.43 -16.06 -20.03
CA LYS A 364 -24.66 -16.66 -21.13
C LYS A 364 -25.57 -17.15 -22.25
N ASP A 365 -26.62 -17.86 -21.88
CA ASP A 365 -27.54 -18.48 -22.84
C ASP A 365 -28.74 -17.59 -23.20
N LYS A 366 -29.14 -16.71 -22.27
CA LYS A 366 -30.34 -15.86 -22.42
C LYS A 366 -30.06 -14.38 -22.14
N PRO A 367 -29.33 -13.68 -23.03
CA PRO A 367 -28.96 -12.27 -22.83
C PRO A 367 -30.16 -11.32 -22.72
N TRP A 368 -31.33 -11.68 -23.26
CA TRP A 368 -32.56 -10.87 -23.17
C TRP A 368 -33.15 -10.83 -21.75
N LEU A 369 -32.69 -11.68 -20.83
CA LEU A 369 -33.06 -11.64 -19.40
C LEU A 369 -32.25 -10.61 -18.61
N LEU A 370 -31.38 -9.83 -19.26
CA LEU A 370 -30.55 -8.79 -18.64
C LEU A 370 -31.36 -7.78 -17.79
N PRO A 371 -32.55 -7.30 -18.20
CA PRO A 371 -33.36 -6.45 -17.33
C PRO A 371 -33.79 -7.16 -16.04
N GLY A 372 -34.08 -8.46 -16.09
CA GLY A 372 -34.37 -9.28 -14.93
C GLY A 372 -33.17 -9.43 -13.99
N ALA A 373 -31.96 -9.57 -14.55
CA ALA A 373 -30.72 -9.60 -13.77
C ALA A 373 -30.43 -8.25 -13.08
N TRP A 374 -30.71 -7.13 -13.74
CA TRP A 374 -30.62 -5.81 -13.11
C TRP A 374 -31.61 -5.67 -11.97
N VAL A 375 -32.86 -6.11 -12.14
CA VAL A 375 -33.88 -6.07 -11.08
C VAL A 375 -33.50 -6.99 -9.92
N GLN A 376 -33.02 -8.21 -10.17
CA GLN A 376 -32.55 -9.12 -9.10
C GLN A 376 -31.34 -8.56 -8.36
N ARG A 377 -30.40 -7.94 -9.08
CA ARG A 377 -29.24 -7.26 -8.49
C ARG A 377 -29.67 -6.10 -7.61
N LEU A 378 -30.62 -5.28 -8.06
CA LEU A 378 -31.16 -4.14 -7.30
C LEU A 378 -32.06 -4.59 -6.14
N ALA A 379 -32.86 -5.65 -6.29
CA ALA A 379 -33.72 -6.19 -5.25
C ALA A 379 -32.93 -6.87 -4.13
N ARG A 380 -31.86 -7.61 -4.46
CA ARG A 380 -30.93 -8.16 -3.47
C ARG A 380 -30.21 -7.04 -2.71
N TYR A 381 -29.80 -5.99 -3.44
CA TYR A 381 -29.19 -4.80 -2.86
C TYR A 381 -30.14 -4.01 -1.94
N ALA A 382 -31.44 -3.97 -2.28
CA ALA A 382 -32.48 -3.32 -1.48
C ALA A 382 -32.96 -4.16 -0.28
N GLY A 383 -32.95 -5.48 -0.41
CA GLY A 383 -33.32 -6.42 0.65
C GLY A 383 -32.25 -6.56 1.74
N GLU A 384 -30.97 -6.39 1.39
CA GLU A 384 -29.86 -6.44 2.35
C GLU A 384 -29.59 -5.07 3.03
N ASN A 385 -30.06 -3.92 2.50
CA ASN A 385 -29.55 -2.61 2.95
C ASN A 385 -30.49 -1.40 2.68
N ARG A 386 -31.30 -0.99 3.66
CA ARG A 386 -32.20 0.19 3.61
C ARG A 386 -31.53 1.58 3.74
N GLY A 387 -30.25 1.77 3.35
CA GLY A 387 -29.51 3.04 3.60
C GLY A 387 -28.62 3.61 2.47
N ARG A 388 -28.57 3.04 1.26
CA ARG A 388 -27.44 3.26 0.31
C ARG A 388 -27.60 4.29 -0.83
N ALA A 389 -28.66 5.12 -0.87
CA ALA A 389 -28.68 6.25 -1.81
C ALA A 389 -27.55 7.27 -1.51
N GLY A 390 -27.17 7.43 -0.24
CA GLY A 390 -26.02 8.22 0.19
C GLY A 390 -24.68 7.63 -0.25
N ALA A 391 -24.49 6.32 -0.06
CA ALA A 391 -23.24 5.62 -0.38
C ALA A 391 -22.87 5.65 -1.87
N ALA A 392 -23.85 5.58 -2.78
CA ALA A 392 -23.60 5.69 -4.21
C ALA A 392 -23.16 7.12 -4.62
N ARG A 393 -23.82 8.15 -4.07
CA ARG A 393 -23.42 9.56 -4.27
C ARG A 393 -22.04 9.85 -3.71
N GLU A 394 -21.74 9.30 -2.54
CA GLU A 394 -20.43 9.40 -1.89
C GLU A 394 -19.33 8.73 -2.72
N SER A 395 -19.60 7.56 -3.31
CA SER A 395 -18.65 6.88 -4.22
C SER A 395 -18.32 7.74 -5.45
N VAL A 396 -19.34 8.36 -6.06
CA VAL A 396 -19.17 9.25 -7.21
C VAL A 396 -18.36 10.48 -6.81
N ALA A 397 -18.70 11.12 -5.69
CA ALA A 397 -17.98 12.29 -5.19
C ALA A 397 -16.49 11.99 -4.87
N ILE A 398 -16.20 10.81 -4.30
CA ILE A 398 -14.82 10.34 -4.10
C ILE A 398 -14.12 10.15 -5.45
N GLY A 399 -14.78 9.51 -6.42
CA GLY A 399 -14.24 9.32 -7.76
C GLY A 399 -13.91 10.64 -8.46
N GLU A 400 -14.81 11.63 -8.42
CA GLU A 400 -14.60 12.96 -8.99
C GLU A 400 -13.42 13.70 -8.36
N ARG A 401 -13.32 13.68 -7.02
CA ARG A 401 -12.17 14.26 -6.31
C ARG A 401 -10.86 13.59 -6.73
N ARG A 402 -10.83 12.27 -6.88
CA ARG A 402 -9.61 11.54 -7.28
C ARG A 402 -9.24 11.76 -8.73
N VAL A 403 -10.21 11.88 -9.63
CA VAL A 403 -9.96 12.32 -11.01
C VAL A 403 -9.36 13.74 -11.03
N ALA A 404 -9.86 14.65 -10.21
CA ALA A 404 -9.28 15.99 -10.08
C ALA A 404 -7.83 15.94 -9.55
N LEU A 405 -7.51 15.06 -8.61
CA LEU A 405 -6.13 14.84 -8.15
C LEU A 405 -5.24 14.28 -9.25
N LEU A 406 -5.72 13.31 -10.04
CA LEU A 406 -4.97 12.77 -11.17
C LEU A 406 -4.67 13.85 -12.22
N LYS A 407 -5.62 14.76 -12.49
CA LYS A 407 -5.40 15.92 -13.37
C LYS A 407 -4.38 16.89 -12.76
N LYS A 408 -4.53 17.23 -11.48
CA LYS A 408 -3.63 18.13 -10.74
C LYS A 408 -2.18 17.66 -10.80
N TYR A 409 -1.94 16.36 -10.59
CA TYR A 409 -0.60 15.78 -10.65
C TYR A 409 -0.18 15.37 -12.06
N GLY A 410 -0.96 15.74 -13.07
CA GLY A 410 -0.63 15.49 -14.46
C GLY A 410 -0.44 14.01 -14.76
N VAL A 411 -1.24 13.13 -14.15
CA VAL A 411 -1.31 11.69 -14.48
C VAL A 411 -2.22 11.48 -15.69
N ILE A 412 -3.34 12.21 -15.72
CA ILE A 412 -4.25 12.29 -16.86
C ILE A 412 -4.33 13.74 -17.35
N PRO A 413 -4.67 13.98 -18.63
CA PRO A 413 -4.79 15.33 -19.19
C PRO A 413 -5.85 16.21 -18.51
#